data_AF-A0AAE1IE73-F1
#
_entry.id   AF-A0AAE1IE73-F1
#
_cell.length_a   1.000
_cell.length_b   1.000
_cell.length_c   1.000
_cell.angle_alpha   90.00
_cell.angle_beta   90.00
_cell.angle_gamma   90.00
#
_symmetry.space_group_name_H-M   'P 1'
#
loop_
_entity.id
_entity.type
_entity.pdbx_description
1 polymer ?
#
loop_
_entity_poly.entity_id
_entity_poly.type
_entity_poly.pdbx_seq_one_letter_code
_entity_poly.pdbx_strand_id
1 'polypeptide(L)'
;MASSIVSVIQKWDTQYQLGTIVGDNALNNDTCVQHLFSHINPSISASDAIDRRMRCYGHILNLVGRAFLYGEDNEAFEQESQLFDLTGRLDDEVKHWRKKGAVGKLRNIVKFIRSSIERSERFENTATALGLDDQELEVIMNNDTRWNSTYMMISRALDK
;
A
#
# COMPACT_ATOMS: atom_id res chain seq x y z
N MET A 1 -8.25 5.15 -18.30
CA MET A 1 -6.78 4.96 -18.25
C MET A 1 -6.22 4.67 -19.63
N ALA A 2 -6.61 3.57 -20.30
CA ALA A 2 -6.08 3.18 -21.61
C ALA A 2 -6.08 4.32 -22.66
N SER A 3 -7.19 5.03 -22.86
CA SER A 3 -7.27 6.14 -23.83
C SER A 3 -6.28 7.27 -23.57
N SER A 4 -5.98 7.55 -22.30
CA SER A 4 -4.96 8.54 -21.91
C SER A 4 -3.55 8.07 -22.22
N ILE A 5 -3.28 6.76 -22.09
CA ILE A 5 -1.99 6.18 -22.45
C ILE A 5 -1.83 6.18 -23.98
N VAL A 6 -2.89 5.82 -24.72
CA VAL A 6 -2.92 5.86 -26.20
C VAL A 6 -2.57 7.28 -26.70
N SER A 7 -3.21 8.32 -26.15
CA SER A 7 -2.97 9.68 -26.60
C SER A 7 -1.53 10.14 -26.35
N VAL A 8 -0.91 9.72 -25.24
CA VAL A 8 0.51 9.97 -24.98
C VAL A 8 1.37 9.22 -25.98
N ILE A 9 1.17 7.92 -26.18
CA ILE A 9 1.96 7.13 -27.12
C ILE A 9 1.92 7.72 -28.53
N GLN A 10 0.73 8.10 -29.01
CA GLN A 10 0.53 8.72 -30.32
C GLN A 10 1.19 10.10 -30.40
N LYS A 11 1.07 10.91 -29.33
CA LYS A 11 1.70 12.24 -29.27
C LYS A 11 3.22 12.16 -29.43
N TRP A 12 3.84 11.11 -28.91
CA TRP A 12 5.29 10.90 -28.96
C TRP A 12 5.73 9.95 -30.07
N ASP A 13 4.82 9.45 -30.91
CA ASP A 13 5.08 8.50 -31.99
C ASP A 13 5.85 7.24 -31.55
N THR A 14 5.54 6.73 -30.36
CA THR A 14 6.26 5.60 -29.73
C THR A 14 5.56 4.26 -29.92
N GLN A 15 4.45 4.19 -30.67
CA GLN A 15 3.66 2.95 -30.79
C GLN A 15 4.46 1.75 -31.31
N TYR A 16 5.45 1.98 -32.18
CA TYR A 16 6.28 0.94 -32.78
C TYR A 16 7.43 0.46 -31.88
N GLN A 17 7.66 1.14 -30.75
CA GLN A 17 8.72 0.83 -29.79
C GLN A 17 8.18 0.17 -28.51
N LEU A 18 6.86 0.03 -28.39
CA LEU A 18 6.24 -0.54 -27.20
C LEU A 18 6.30 -2.08 -27.24
N GLY A 19 7.20 -2.65 -26.44
CA GLY A 19 7.28 -4.10 -26.25
C GLY A 19 6.34 -4.62 -25.16
N THR A 20 6.47 -4.08 -23.95
CA THR A 20 5.79 -4.58 -22.74
C THR A 20 5.35 -3.43 -21.84
N ILE A 21 4.36 -3.68 -20.99
CA ILE A 21 3.84 -2.71 -20.00
C ILE A 21 3.98 -3.30 -18.61
N VAL A 22 4.50 -2.51 -17.68
CA VAL A 22 4.57 -2.90 -16.27
C VAL A 22 3.40 -2.26 -15.51
N GLY A 23 2.59 -3.08 -14.86
CA GLY A 23 1.48 -2.64 -14.00
C GLY A 23 1.44 -3.40 -12.69
N ASP A 24 0.66 -2.94 -11.70
CA ASP A 24 0.43 -3.72 -10.49
C ASP A 24 -0.36 -5.02 -10.76
N ASN A 25 -0.61 -5.82 -9.73
CA ASN A 25 -1.24 -7.13 -9.88
C ASN A 25 -2.78 -7.05 -10.03
N ALA A 26 -3.35 -5.88 -10.29
CA ALA A 26 -4.79 -5.74 -10.47
C ALA A 26 -5.26 -6.31 -11.82
N LEU A 27 -6.40 -7.01 -11.80
CA LEU A 27 -7.01 -7.63 -13.00
C LEU A 27 -7.47 -6.59 -14.03
N ASN A 28 -7.87 -5.41 -13.59
CA ASN A 28 -8.29 -4.33 -14.51
C ASN A 28 -7.14 -3.83 -15.41
N ASN A 29 -5.88 -4.13 -15.07
CA ASN A 29 -4.75 -3.87 -15.95
C ASN A 29 -4.78 -4.74 -17.21
N ASP A 30 -5.36 -5.95 -17.15
CA ASP A 30 -5.55 -6.78 -18.35
C ASP A 30 -6.48 -6.09 -19.33
N THR A 31 -7.62 -5.57 -18.85
CA THR A 31 -8.55 -4.76 -19.66
C THR A 31 -7.88 -3.51 -20.23
N CYS A 32 -7.07 -2.82 -19.41
CA CYS A 32 -6.35 -1.62 -19.82
C CYS A 32 -5.37 -1.91 -20.97
N VAL A 33 -4.59 -2.98 -20.84
CA VAL A 33 -3.56 -3.37 -21.82
C VAL A 33 -4.19 -3.89 -23.11
N GLN A 34 -5.27 -4.67 -23.03
CA GLN A 34 -6.03 -5.10 -24.21
C GLN A 34 -6.56 -3.91 -25.02
N HIS A 35 -7.21 -2.96 -24.36
CA HIS A 35 -7.73 -1.76 -25.02
C HIS A 35 -6.60 -0.88 -25.58
N LEU A 36 -5.45 -0.82 -24.91
CA LEU A 36 -4.30 -0.08 -25.39
C LEU A 36 -3.76 -0.68 -26.69
N PHE A 37 -3.45 -1.99 -26.70
CA PHE A 37 -2.89 -2.66 -27.88
C PHE A 37 -3.86 -2.69 -29.06
N SER A 38 -5.16 -2.81 -28.83
CA SER A 38 -6.15 -2.75 -29.92
C SER A 38 -6.15 -1.41 -30.68
N HIS A 39 -5.69 -0.33 -30.06
CA HIS A 39 -5.64 1.01 -30.67
C HIS A 39 -4.27 1.36 -31.28
N ILE A 40 -3.18 0.87 -30.70
CA ILE A 40 -1.82 1.21 -31.15
C ILE A 40 -1.23 0.17 -32.11
N ASN A 41 -1.67 -1.09 -32.01
CA ASN A 41 -1.24 -2.17 -32.90
C ASN A 41 -2.33 -3.27 -32.99
N PRO A 42 -3.33 -3.09 -33.89
CA PRO A 42 -4.45 -4.01 -34.04
C PRO A 42 -4.07 -5.44 -34.46
N SER A 43 -2.82 -5.67 -34.89
CA SER A 43 -2.32 -7.02 -35.22
C SER A 43 -2.04 -7.88 -33.99
N ILE A 44 -1.88 -7.25 -32.82
CA ILE A 44 -1.66 -7.95 -31.55
C ILE A 44 -3.00 -8.47 -31.04
N SER A 45 -3.07 -9.79 -30.78
CA SER A 45 -4.27 -10.41 -30.21
C SER A 45 -4.50 -9.96 -28.76
N ALA A 46 -5.72 -10.15 -28.25
CA ALA A 46 -6.03 -9.82 -26.85
C ALA A 46 -5.23 -10.67 -25.85
N SER A 47 -4.89 -11.91 -26.19
CA SER A 47 -4.03 -12.78 -25.38
C SER A 47 -2.59 -12.27 -25.41
N ASP A 48 -2.08 -11.99 -26.61
CA ASP A 48 -0.74 -11.42 -26.82
C ASP A 48 -0.55 -10.10 -26.07
N ALA A 49 -1.60 -9.28 -25.98
CA ALA A 49 -1.59 -8.04 -25.21
C ALA A 49 -1.42 -8.33 -23.71
N ILE A 50 -2.14 -9.31 -23.16
CA ILE A 50 -2.00 -9.73 -21.76
C ILE A 50 -0.60 -10.29 -21.50
N ASP A 51 -0.06 -11.11 -22.39
CA ASP A 51 1.28 -11.70 -22.23
C ASP A 51 2.40 -10.64 -22.27
N ARG A 52 2.12 -9.47 -22.86
CA ARG A 52 3.01 -8.29 -22.85
C ARG A 52 2.86 -7.45 -21.57
N ARG A 53 1.97 -7.79 -20.65
CA ARG A 53 1.86 -7.17 -19.33
C ARG A 53 2.78 -7.87 -18.33
N MET A 54 3.81 -7.17 -17.89
CA MET A 54 4.62 -7.57 -16.75
C MET A 54 4.00 -7.06 -15.45
N ARG A 55 4.02 -7.89 -14.41
CA ARG A 55 3.60 -7.49 -13.06
C ARG A 55 4.73 -6.72 -12.39
N CYS A 56 4.38 -5.67 -11.65
CA CYS A 56 5.33 -4.84 -10.93
C CYS A 56 6.00 -5.66 -9.83
N TYR A 57 7.32 -5.86 -9.94
CA TYR A 57 8.10 -6.63 -8.98
C TYR A 57 8.00 -6.06 -7.55
N GLY A 58 8.04 -4.73 -7.41
CA GLY A 58 7.86 -4.08 -6.10
C GLY A 58 6.49 -4.37 -5.48
N HIS A 59 5.44 -4.45 -6.28
CA HIS A 59 4.11 -4.82 -5.79
C HIS A 59 4.07 -6.27 -5.33
N ILE A 60 4.70 -7.20 -6.06
CA ILE A 60 4.81 -8.61 -5.65
C ILE A 60 5.56 -8.73 -4.32
N LEU A 61 6.69 -8.03 -4.16
CA LEU A 61 7.44 -8.02 -2.90
C LEU A 61 6.59 -7.48 -1.74
N ASN A 62 5.82 -6.42 -1.96
CA ASN A 62 4.89 -5.91 -0.96
C ASN A 62 3.82 -6.95 -0.58
N LEU A 63 3.24 -7.66 -1.56
CA LEU A 63 2.28 -8.74 -1.28
C LEU A 63 2.91 -9.85 -0.43
N VAL A 64 4.13 -10.28 -0.77
CA VAL A 64 4.88 -11.28 0.01
C VAL A 64 5.13 -10.78 1.44
N GLY A 65 5.63 -9.55 1.60
CA GLY A 65 5.87 -8.96 2.92
C GLY A 65 4.59 -8.88 3.77
N ARG A 66 3.47 -8.47 3.17
CA ARG A 66 2.17 -8.45 3.86
C ARG A 66 1.71 -9.86 4.25
N ALA A 67 1.90 -10.85 3.38
CA ALA A 67 1.58 -12.24 3.70
C ALA A 67 2.38 -12.75 4.92
N PHE A 68 3.67 -12.41 5.01
CA PHE A 68 4.49 -12.74 6.19
C PHE A 68 4.01 -12.07 7.47
N LEU A 69 3.66 -10.78 7.40
CA LEU A 69 3.28 -10.00 8.59
C LEU A 69 1.87 -10.32 9.07
N TYR A 70 0.96 -10.63 8.14
CA TYR A 70 -0.47 -10.61 8.40
C TYR A 70 -1.21 -11.89 7.96
N GLY A 71 -0.60 -12.80 7.20
CA GLY A 71 -1.24 -14.04 6.71
C GLY A 71 -1.90 -13.91 5.32
N GLU A 72 -2.63 -14.95 4.88
CA GLU A 72 -3.05 -15.12 3.48
C GLU A 72 -4.29 -14.29 3.05
N ASP A 73 -5.08 -13.73 3.98
CA ASP A 73 -6.32 -12.99 3.67
C ASP A 73 -6.25 -11.49 4.04
N ASN A 74 -5.24 -10.78 3.57
CA ASN A 74 -5.03 -9.38 3.97
C ASN A 74 -6.05 -8.41 3.37
N GLU A 75 -6.50 -8.64 2.16
CA GLU A 75 -7.42 -7.71 1.50
C GLU A 75 -8.79 -7.67 2.18
N ALA A 76 -9.38 -8.83 2.45
CA ALA A 76 -10.63 -8.92 3.21
C ALA A 76 -10.47 -8.35 4.64
N PHE A 77 -9.33 -8.63 5.27
CA PHE A 77 -9.01 -8.09 6.59
C PHE A 77 -8.97 -6.55 6.61
N GLU A 78 -8.30 -5.91 5.65
CA GLU A 78 -8.24 -4.44 5.56
C GLU A 78 -9.61 -3.84 5.25
N GLN A 79 -10.39 -4.45 4.35
CA GLN A 79 -11.73 -3.98 4.02
C GLN A 79 -12.65 -3.99 5.24
N GLU A 80 -12.60 -5.05 6.05
CA GLU A 80 -13.34 -5.13 7.32
C GLU A 80 -12.85 -4.08 8.33
N SER A 81 -11.54 -3.85 8.42
CA SER A 81 -10.98 -2.79 9.26
C SER A 81 -11.48 -1.40 8.84
N GLN A 82 -11.50 -1.11 7.54
CA GLN A 82 -11.98 0.16 7.01
C GLN A 82 -13.46 0.35 7.30
N LEU A 83 -14.26 -0.72 7.21
CA LEU A 83 -15.66 -0.68 7.58
C LEU A 83 -15.85 -0.34 9.06
N PHE A 84 -15.07 -0.95 9.97
CA PHE A 84 -15.14 -0.61 11.39
C PHE A 84 -14.79 0.85 11.66
N ASP A 85 -13.76 1.39 11.00
CA ASP A 85 -13.34 2.77 11.14
C ASP A 85 -14.42 3.75 10.64
N LEU A 86 -14.95 3.52 9.44
CA LEU A 86 -16.01 4.34 8.84
C LEU A 86 -17.34 4.31 9.62
N THR A 87 -17.63 3.20 10.29
CA THR A 87 -18.84 3.04 11.11
C THR A 87 -18.65 3.44 12.57
N GLY A 88 -17.46 3.94 12.94
CA GLY A 88 -17.15 4.36 14.32
C GLY A 88 -17.03 3.21 15.32
N ARG A 89 -16.90 1.96 14.84
CA ARG A 89 -16.76 0.74 15.67
C ARG A 89 -15.31 0.53 16.11
N LEU A 90 -14.77 1.53 16.83
CA LEU A 90 -13.35 1.58 17.20
C LEU A 90 -12.90 0.36 18.03
N ASP A 91 -13.74 -0.15 18.94
CA ASP A 91 -13.41 -1.33 19.74
C ASP A 91 -13.26 -2.60 18.89
N ASP A 92 -14.09 -2.73 17.85
CA ASP A 92 -14.03 -3.87 16.94
C ASP A 92 -12.82 -3.76 16.03
N GLU A 93 -12.49 -2.56 15.56
CA GLU A 93 -11.26 -2.29 14.80
C GLU A 93 -10.01 -2.65 15.63
N VAL A 94 -9.96 -2.24 16.91
CA VAL A 94 -8.84 -2.55 17.81
C VAL A 94 -8.73 -4.06 18.02
N LYS A 95 -9.84 -4.76 18.29
CA LYS A 95 -9.86 -6.23 18.43
C LYS A 95 -9.44 -6.93 17.14
N HIS A 96 -9.85 -6.41 15.99
CA HIS A 96 -9.51 -6.92 14.67
C HIS A 96 -8.01 -6.87 14.43
N TRP A 97 -7.37 -5.70 14.63
CA TRP A 97 -5.92 -5.56 14.52
C TRP A 97 -5.15 -6.37 15.55
N ARG A 98 -5.66 -6.56 16.77
CA ARG A 98 -5.00 -7.44 17.77
C ARG A 98 -4.83 -8.88 17.30
N LYS A 99 -5.66 -9.37 16.36
CA LYS A 99 -5.51 -10.72 15.78
C LYS A 99 -4.23 -10.86 14.95
N LYS A 100 -3.64 -9.76 14.48
CA LYS A 100 -2.37 -9.73 13.73
C LYS A 100 -1.13 -9.66 14.63
N GLY A 101 -1.24 -10.16 15.86
CA GLY A 101 -0.11 -10.33 16.78
C GLY A 101 0.53 -9.02 17.23
N ALA A 102 1.86 -9.04 17.38
CA ALA A 102 2.64 -7.89 17.87
C ALA A 102 2.53 -6.67 16.95
N VAL A 103 2.59 -6.89 15.63
CA VAL A 103 2.51 -5.81 14.64
C VAL A 103 1.16 -5.10 14.69
N GLY A 104 0.06 -5.85 14.78
CA GLY A 104 -1.27 -5.26 14.90
C GLY A 104 -1.50 -4.53 16.23
N LYS A 105 -0.89 -4.99 17.33
CA LYS A 105 -0.89 -4.26 18.61
C LYS A 105 -0.11 -2.95 18.51
N LEU A 106 1.08 -2.98 17.90
CA LEU A 106 1.88 -1.78 17.64
C LEU A 106 1.10 -0.77 16.81
N ARG A 107 0.47 -1.22 15.73
CA ARG A 107 -0.40 -0.39 14.88
C ARG A 107 -1.49 0.32 15.68
N ASN A 108 -2.15 -0.38 16.60
CA ASN A 108 -3.17 0.22 17.48
C ASN A 108 -2.60 1.28 18.42
N ILE A 109 -1.40 1.05 18.98
CA ILE A 109 -0.72 2.04 19.83
C ILE A 109 -0.38 3.30 19.01
N VAL A 110 0.20 3.12 17.83
CA VAL A 110 0.55 4.25 16.94
C VAL A 110 -0.70 5.01 16.51
N LYS A 111 -1.78 4.33 16.12
CA LYS A 111 -3.06 4.97 15.77
C LYS A 111 -3.60 5.78 16.95
N PHE A 112 -3.52 5.26 18.18
CA PHE A 112 -3.96 5.98 19.38
C PHE A 112 -3.14 7.24 19.64
N ILE A 113 -1.80 7.14 19.57
CA ILE A 113 -0.91 8.30 19.78
C ILE A 113 -1.22 9.40 18.76
N ARG A 114 -1.40 9.02 17.50
CA ARG A 114 -1.61 9.96 16.39
C ARG A 114 -3.04 10.46 16.22
N SER A 115 -4.01 9.96 16.98
CA SER A 115 -5.42 10.30 16.76
C SER A 115 -5.78 11.74 17.17
N SER A 116 -4.92 12.42 17.94
CA SER A 116 -5.09 13.84 18.27
C SER A 116 -3.73 14.51 18.52
N ILE A 117 -3.71 15.84 18.37
CA ILE A 117 -2.53 16.67 18.65
C ILE A 117 -2.11 16.50 20.11
N GLU A 118 -3.05 16.60 21.06
CA GLU A 118 -2.79 16.43 22.50
C GLU A 118 -2.10 15.10 22.82
N ARG A 119 -2.50 13.99 22.17
CA ARG A 119 -1.88 12.68 22.41
C ARG A 119 -0.47 12.61 21.83
N SER A 120 -0.25 13.21 20.67
CA SER A 120 1.07 13.30 20.03
C SER A 120 2.02 14.15 20.89
N GLU A 121 1.58 15.32 21.33
CA GLU A 121 2.35 16.21 22.22
C GLU A 121 2.64 15.54 23.55
N ARG A 122 1.66 14.83 24.14
CA ARG A 122 1.87 14.10 25.39
C ARG A 122 2.92 13.00 25.24
N PHE A 123 2.91 12.28 24.11
CA PHE A 123 3.92 11.28 23.83
C PHE A 123 5.32 11.91 23.68
N GLU A 124 5.42 12.98 22.91
CA GLU A 124 6.66 13.73 22.70
C GLU A 124 7.23 14.26 24.03
N ASN A 125 6.41 14.95 24.82
CA ASN A 125 6.79 15.46 26.14
C ASN A 125 7.28 14.36 27.08
N THR A 126 6.64 13.18 27.03
CA THR A 126 7.06 12.02 27.84
C THR A 126 8.41 11.49 27.37
N ALA A 127 8.63 11.39 26.05
CA ALA A 127 9.89 10.94 25.49
C ALA A 127 11.04 11.92 25.82
N THR A 128 10.81 13.23 25.70
CA THR A 128 11.76 14.27 26.10
C THR A 128 12.09 14.20 27.59
N ALA A 129 11.08 14.02 28.44
CA ALA A 129 11.29 13.88 29.89
C ALA A 129 12.12 12.63 30.27
N LEU A 130 12.15 11.61 29.40
CA LEU A 130 12.98 10.42 29.55
C LEU A 130 14.38 10.57 28.91
N GLY A 131 14.71 11.74 28.35
CA GLY A 131 16.00 12.00 27.71
C GLY A 131 16.15 11.34 26.33
N LEU A 132 15.05 11.18 25.60
CA LEU A 132 15.04 10.62 24.24
C LEU A 132 14.99 11.71 23.15
N ASP A 133 15.33 12.95 23.51
CA ASP A 133 15.22 14.18 22.72
C ASP A 133 16.18 14.26 21.53
N ASP A 134 17.30 13.54 21.55
CA ASP A 134 18.25 13.43 20.43
C ASP A 134 17.77 12.46 19.31
N GLN A 135 16.59 11.84 19.46
CA GLN A 135 16.05 10.88 18.51
C GLN A 135 14.83 11.41 17.75
N GLU A 136 14.60 10.91 16.53
CA GLU A 136 13.37 11.19 15.79
C GLU A 136 12.16 10.64 16.57
N LEU A 137 11.39 11.51 17.23
CA LEU A 137 10.32 11.15 18.17
C LEU A 137 9.01 10.75 17.51
N GLU A 138 8.79 11.13 16.25
CA GLU A 138 7.50 10.89 15.60
C GLU A 138 7.26 9.39 15.36
N VAL A 139 6.13 8.86 15.83
CA VAL A 139 5.70 7.50 15.49
C VAL A 139 5.12 7.45 14.08
N ILE A 140 5.48 6.43 13.30
CA ILE A 140 5.08 6.30 11.89
C ILE A 140 3.87 5.37 11.77
N MET A 141 2.76 5.87 11.22
CA MET A 141 1.59 5.03 10.94
C MET A 141 1.81 4.21 9.67
N ASN A 142 1.44 2.93 9.70
CA ASN A 142 1.43 2.12 8.50
C ASN A 142 0.37 2.63 7.49
N ASN A 143 0.64 2.42 6.21
CA ASN A 143 -0.15 2.89 5.11
C ASN A 143 0.00 1.94 3.92
N ASP A 144 -1.12 1.45 3.40
CA ASP A 144 -1.14 0.41 2.36
C ASP A 144 -0.64 0.90 0.99
N THR A 145 -0.71 2.20 0.70
CA THR A 145 -0.20 2.78 -0.54
C THR A 145 1.29 3.12 -0.45
N ARG A 146 1.81 3.30 0.77
CA ARG A 146 3.25 3.48 1.06
C ARG A 146 3.82 2.18 1.63
N TRP A 147 4.17 1.25 0.74
CA TRP A 147 4.53 -0.14 1.08
C TRP A 147 5.58 -0.30 2.20
N ASN A 148 6.55 0.61 2.30
CA ASN A 148 7.59 0.55 3.35
C ASN A 148 7.14 1.06 4.73
N SER A 149 5.97 1.68 4.85
CA SER A 149 5.52 2.33 6.09
C SER A 149 5.39 1.36 7.27
N THR A 150 5.00 0.10 7.03
CA THR A 150 4.91 -0.92 8.09
C THR A 150 6.31 -1.27 8.64
N TYR A 151 7.30 -1.40 7.76
CA TYR A 151 8.68 -1.61 8.17
C TYR A 151 9.19 -0.42 9.00
N MET A 152 8.93 0.81 8.55
CA MET A 152 9.34 2.02 9.26
C MET A 152 8.67 2.13 10.64
N MET A 153 7.39 1.77 10.75
CA MET A 153 6.68 1.69 12.04
C MET A 153 7.35 0.70 12.99
N ILE A 154 7.70 -0.50 12.50
CA ILE A 154 8.35 -1.53 13.30
C ILE A 154 9.76 -1.11 13.70
N SER A 155 10.58 -0.62 12.76
CA SER A 155 11.95 -0.16 13.04
C SER A 155 11.93 0.94 14.11
N ARG A 156 11.07 1.95 13.95
CA ARG A 156 10.93 3.05 14.91
C ARG A 156 10.55 2.59 16.32
N ALA A 157 9.83 1.48 16.44
CA ALA A 157 9.44 0.90 17.71
C ALA A 157 10.51 -0.02 18.34
N LEU A 158 11.48 -0.48 17.55
CA LEU A 158 12.58 -1.35 18.02
C LEU A 158 13.87 -0.59 18.28
N ASP A 159 14.09 0.52 17.57
CA ASP A 159 15.25 1.39 17.76
C ASP A 159 15.16 2.22 19.07
N LYS A 160 14.09 2.03 19.86
CA LYS A 160 13.80 2.69 21.14
C LYS A 160 13.48 1.68 22.21
#